data_AF-A0AAU0VXE0-F1
#
_entry.id   AF-A0AAU0VXE0-F1
#
_cell.length_a   1.000
_cell.length_b   1.000
_cell.length_c   1.000
_cell.angle_alpha   90.00
_cell.angle_beta   90.00
_cell.angle_gamma   90.00
#
_symmetry.space_group_name_H-M   'P 1'
#
loop_
_entity.id
_entity.type
_entity.pdbx_description
1 polymer ?
#
loop_
_entity_poly.entity_id
_entity_poly.type
_entity_poly.pdbx_seq_one_letter_code
_entity_poly.pdbx_strand_id
1 'polypeptide(L)'
;MNTTPRHPALDQGLSWPTLRMWVRRDGECVDLVSLAPARGAHPEEVLLPCDPEPLVQLGKISLGSSRARLYAARLTQEGTDRRLVLCQRGSEGAVRISGTMSSIAAPLYGKTRAAMLAAGREQRAAGNQDAAAQWSTMARQLLLAKRSSRRGRSVRTISGGLPTLGKHG
;
A
#
# COMPACT_ATOMS: atom_id res chain seq x y z
N MET A 1 -22.37 -17.70 12.46
CA MET A 1 -21.21 -16.94 12.95
C MET A 1 -20.33 -16.67 11.75
N ASN A 2 -20.33 -15.44 11.22
CA ASN A 2 -19.43 -15.08 10.12
C ASN A 2 -18.04 -14.86 10.72
N THR A 3 -17.22 -15.91 10.74
CA THR A 3 -15.80 -15.78 11.06
C THR A 3 -15.17 -14.92 9.96
N THR A 4 -14.91 -13.65 10.27
CA THR A 4 -14.02 -12.82 9.46
C THR A 4 -12.71 -13.57 9.30
N PRO A 5 -12.22 -13.77 8.07
CA PRO A 5 -11.03 -14.59 7.84
C PRO A 5 -9.85 -14.02 8.64
N ARG A 6 -9.13 -14.91 9.31
CA ARG A 6 -7.96 -14.56 10.12
C ARG A 6 -6.90 -13.91 9.23
N HIS A 7 -6.28 -12.84 9.68
CA HIS A 7 -5.24 -12.16 8.92
C HIS A 7 -4.01 -13.07 8.83
N PRO A 8 -3.44 -13.34 7.63
CA PRO A 8 -2.41 -14.37 7.47
C PRO A 8 -1.14 -14.14 8.30
N ALA A 9 -0.82 -12.88 8.60
CA ALA A 9 0.28 -12.53 9.50
C ALA A 9 0.14 -13.05 10.94
N LEU A 10 -1.04 -13.53 11.35
CA LEU A 10 -1.27 -14.16 12.65
C LEU A 10 -0.87 -15.65 12.67
N ASP A 11 -0.70 -16.27 11.51
CA ASP A 11 -0.29 -17.67 11.43
C ASP A 11 1.24 -17.76 11.49
N GLN A 12 1.74 -18.52 12.46
CA GLN A 12 3.17 -18.69 12.70
C GLN A 12 3.82 -19.35 11.46
N GLY A 13 4.60 -18.58 10.70
CA GLY A 13 5.32 -19.06 9.51
C GLY A 13 5.03 -18.28 8.23
N LEU A 14 3.97 -17.45 8.19
CA LEU A 14 3.68 -16.60 7.04
C LEU A 14 4.28 -15.21 7.19
N SER A 15 5.32 -14.93 6.40
CA SER A 15 5.89 -13.58 6.28
C SER A 15 4.99 -12.70 5.42
N TRP A 16 4.03 -12.04 6.05
CA TRP A 16 3.16 -11.08 5.36
C TRP A 16 3.88 -9.74 5.09
N PRO A 17 3.65 -9.08 3.94
CA PRO A 17 4.28 -7.79 3.65
C PRO A 17 3.86 -6.69 4.63
N THR A 18 4.87 -5.95 5.07
CA THR A 18 4.75 -4.79 5.96
C THR A 18 5.34 -3.53 5.35
N LEU A 19 4.95 -2.38 5.90
CA LEU A 19 5.57 -1.08 5.69
C LEU A 19 6.02 -0.51 7.02
N ARG A 20 7.29 -0.12 7.10
CA ARG A 20 7.83 0.58 8.25
C ARG A 20 7.25 1.99 8.33
N MET A 21 6.67 2.34 9.48
CA MET A 21 6.10 3.66 9.76
C MET A 21 6.48 4.10 11.17
N TRP A 22 6.33 5.39 11.45
CA TRP A 22 6.57 5.95 12.77
C TRP A 22 5.26 6.02 13.53
N VAL A 23 5.19 5.29 14.65
CA VAL A 23 3.98 5.14 15.45
C VAL A 23 4.22 5.69 16.84
N ARG A 24 3.30 6.54 17.31
CA ARG A 24 3.24 6.96 18.72
C ARG A 24 2.02 6.31 19.35
N ARG A 25 2.25 5.68 20.49
CA ARG A 25 1.22 5.04 21.30
C ARG A 25 1.12 5.74 22.65
N ASP A 26 -0.09 5.79 23.18
CA ASP A 26 -0.38 6.13 24.56
C ASP A 26 -1.05 4.91 25.21
N GLY A 27 -0.28 4.15 25.99
CA GLY A 27 -0.69 2.82 26.45
C GLY A 27 -1.02 1.88 25.27
N GLU A 28 -2.26 1.41 25.23
CA GLU A 28 -2.78 0.52 24.17
C GLU A 28 -3.28 1.28 22.94
N CYS A 29 -3.45 2.59 23.04
CA CYS A 29 -4.03 3.42 22.00
C CYS A 29 -2.96 3.92 21.04
N VAL A 30 -3.28 3.94 19.74
CA VAL A 30 -2.44 4.61 18.75
C VAL A 30 -2.88 6.06 18.63
N ASP A 31 -1.97 6.98 18.93
CA ASP A 31 -2.22 8.42 18.85
C ASP A 31 -1.77 8.99 17.50
N LEU A 32 -0.65 8.48 16.95
CA LEU A 32 -0.10 8.94 15.69
C LEU A 32 0.44 7.79 14.85
N VAL A 33 0.20 7.86 13.54
CA VAL A 33 0.96 7.13 12.53
C VAL A 33 1.51 8.12 11.51
N SER A 34 2.81 8.03 11.22
CA SER A 34 3.51 8.96 10.34
C SER A 34 4.45 8.25 9.38
N LEU A 35 4.55 8.81 8.18
CA LEU A 35 5.50 8.38 7.15
C LEU A 35 6.92 8.89 7.41
N ALA A 36 7.08 9.85 8.31
CA ALA A 36 8.36 10.46 8.66
C ALA A 36 8.59 10.38 10.18
N PRO A 37 9.85 10.48 10.64
CA PRO A 37 10.14 10.56 12.08
C PRO A 37 9.33 11.67 12.75
N ALA A 38 8.74 11.36 13.90
CA ALA A 38 7.94 12.28 14.70
C ALA A 38 8.30 12.16 16.18
N ARG A 39 8.12 13.25 16.95
CA ARG A 39 8.48 13.29 18.36
C ARG A 39 7.69 12.23 19.16
N GLY A 40 8.42 11.37 19.86
CA GLY A 40 7.85 10.28 20.65
C GLY A 40 7.27 9.13 19.82
N ALA A 41 7.47 9.13 18.51
CA ALA A 41 7.11 8.01 17.65
C ALA A 41 8.30 7.07 17.46
N HIS A 42 8.04 5.78 17.35
CA HIS A 42 9.02 4.74 17.11
C HIS A 42 8.74 4.02 15.80
N PRO A 43 9.77 3.48 15.12
CA PRO A 43 9.55 2.69 13.92
C PRO A 43 8.84 1.38 14.24
N GLU A 44 7.69 1.15 13.63
CA GLU A 44 6.92 -0.10 13.69
C GLU A 44 6.61 -0.63 12.29
N GLU A 45 6.49 -1.94 12.17
CA GLU A 45 6.05 -2.61 10.94
C GLU A 45 4.52 -2.66 10.89
N VAL A 46 3.95 -1.93 9.93
CA VAL A 46 2.49 -1.89 9.70
C VAL A 46 2.15 -2.88 8.59
N LEU A 47 1.25 -3.80 8.87
CA LEU A 47 0.79 -4.83 7.94
C LEU A 47 0.02 -4.20 6.77
N LEU A 48 0.16 -4.78 5.59
CA LEU A 48 -0.78 -4.54 4.51
C LEU A 48 -2.07 -5.33 4.75
N PRO A 49 -3.24 -4.86 4.28
CA PRO A 49 -4.49 -5.60 4.36
C PRO A 49 -4.39 -6.90 3.54
N CYS A 50 -5.16 -7.91 3.92
CA CYS A 50 -5.26 -9.18 3.21
C CYS A 50 -6.42 -9.25 2.21
N ASP A 51 -7.36 -8.29 2.26
CA ASP A 51 -8.51 -8.26 1.37
C ASP A 51 -8.21 -7.63 0.00
N PRO A 52 -8.86 -8.10 -1.08
CA PRO A 52 -8.63 -7.59 -2.44
C PRO A 52 -8.88 -6.09 -2.58
N GLU A 53 -10.02 -5.59 -2.08
CA GLU A 53 -10.45 -4.21 -2.30
C GLU A 53 -9.49 -3.19 -1.68
N PRO A 54 -9.10 -3.29 -0.40
CA PRO A 54 -8.07 -2.45 0.19
C PRO A 54 -6.75 -2.50 -0.60
N LEU A 55 -6.28 -3.68 -1.02
CA LEU A 55 -5.05 -3.82 -1.79
C LEU A 55 -5.12 -3.14 -3.16
N VAL A 56 -6.24 -3.25 -3.88
CA VAL A 56 -6.47 -2.53 -5.13
C VAL A 56 -6.42 -1.03 -4.91
N GLN A 57 -7.04 -0.54 -3.82
CA GLN A 57 -7.03 0.88 -3.48
C GLN A 57 -5.62 1.38 -3.12
N LEU A 58 -4.84 0.62 -2.35
CA LEU A 58 -3.43 0.92 -2.08
C LEU A 58 -2.61 1.00 -3.36
N GLY A 59 -2.89 0.11 -4.32
CA GLY A 59 -2.29 0.13 -5.65
C GLY A 59 -2.55 1.46 -6.37
N LYS A 60 -3.80 1.91 -6.42
CA LYS A 60 -4.18 3.20 -7.02
C LYS A 60 -3.51 4.39 -6.33
N ILE A 61 -3.48 4.40 -5.00
CA ILE A 61 -2.80 5.43 -4.20
C ILE A 61 -1.30 5.46 -4.54
N SER A 62 -0.64 4.30 -4.58
CA SER A 62 0.80 4.18 -4.86
C SER A 62 1.20 4.68 -6.25
N LEU A 63 0.28 4.63 -7.21
CA LEU A 63 0.48 5.12 -8.58
C LEU A 63 0.03 6.58 -8.76
N GLY A 64 -0.52 7.21 -7.73
CA GLY A 64 -1.06 8.57 -7.80
C GLY A 64 -2.38 8.69 -8.55
N SER A 65 -3.06 7.58 -8.85
CA SER A 65 -4.36 7.56 -9.53
C SER A 65 -5.56 7.60 -8.58
N SER A 66 -5.30 7.67 -7.26
CA SER A 66 -6.30 7.90 -6.22
C SER A 66 -5.77 8.93 -5.22
N ARG A 67 -6.65 9.84 -4.78
CA ARG A 67 -6.38 10.81 -3.70
C ARG A 67 -6.87 10.34 -2.34
N ALA A 68 -7.30 9.08 -2.22
CA ALA A 68 -7.71 8.51 -0.95
C ALA A 68 -6.57 8.59 0.06
N ARG A 69 -6.94 8.90 1.31
CA ARG A 69 -6.00 8.98 2.44
C ARG A 69 -5.77 7.58 3.01
N LEU A 70 -4.57 7.35 3.53
CA LEU A 70 -4.25 6.12 4.24
C LEU A 70 -4.58 6.24 5.72
N TYR A 71 -5.04 5.14 6.28
CA TYR A 71 -5.29 4.97 7.70
C TYR A 71 -4.61 3.70 8.16
N ALA A 72 -4.35 3.61 9.46
CA ALA A 72 -3.94 2.38 10.11
C ALA A 72 -4.85 2.14 11.31
N ALA A 73 -5.28 0.90 11.48
CA ALA A 73 -6.05 0.48 12.63
C ALA A 73 -5.32 -0.68 13.30
N ARG A 74 -5.62 -0.90 14.58
CA ARG A 74 -5.18 -2.12 15.27
C ARG A 74 -5.80 -3.33 14.58
N LEU A 75 -5.02 -4.39 14.43
CA LEU A 75 -5.56 -5.66 13.98
C LEU A 75 -6.48 -6.22 15.08
N THR A 76 -7.79 -6.06 14.92
CA THR A 76 -8.82 -6.52 15.86
C THR A 76 -9.21 -7.96 15.54
N GLN A 77 -8.32 -8.90 15.86
CA GLN A 77 -8.67 -10.33 15.90
C GLN A 77 -8.35 -10.86 17.29
N GLU A 78 -9.22 -11.72 17.81
CA GLU A 78 -9.20 -12.22 19.20
C GLU A 78 -7.77 -12.53 19.67
N GLY A 79 -7.24 -11.69 20.57
CA GLY A 79 -5.87 -11.82 21.07
C GLY A 79 -5.25 -10.50 21.53
N THR A 80 -4.07 -10.62 22.14
CA THR A 80 -3.23 -9.50 22.61
C THR A 80 -2.40 -8.87 21.49
N ASP A 81 -2.68 -9.16 20.22
CA ASP A 81 -1.89 -8.63 19.11
C ASP A 81 -2.10 -7.10 19.00
N ARG A 82 -0.99 -6.38 18.95
CA ARG A 82 -0.93 -4.91 18.90
C ARG A 82 -0.52 -4.39 17.54
N ARG A 83 -0.29 -5.29 16.56
CA ARG A 83 0.11 -4.92 15.21
C ARG A 83 -0.94 -4.05 14.54
N LEU A 84 -0.46 -3.12 13.73
CA LEU A 84 -1.30 -2.25 12.93
C LEU A 84 -1.44 -2.81 11.53
N VAL A 85 -2.60 -2.59 10.93
CA VAL A 85 -2.90 -2.92 9.54
C VAL A 85 -3.34 -1.66 8.81
N LEU A 86 -2.86 -1.50 7.58
CA LEU A 86 -3.33 -0.43 6.70
C LEU A 86 -4.79 -0.66 6.33
N CYS A 87 -5.60 0.37 6.50
CA CYS A 87 -7.02 0.32 6.26
C CYS A 87 -7.51 1.56 5.50
N GLN A 88 -8.75 1.48 5.03
CA GLN A 88 -9.46 2.64 4.49
C GLN A 88 -10.08 3.46 5.64
N ARG A 89 -10.67 4.61 5.30
CA ARG A 89 -11.44 5.40 6.26
C ARG A 89 -12.65 4.61 6.75
N GLY A 90 -12.94 4.67 8.04
CA GLY A 90 -14.17 4.10 8.62
C GLY A 90 -13.97 2.79 9.38
N SER A 91 -12.75 2.22 9.38
CA SER A 91 -12.43 1.13 10.30
C SER A 91 -12.40 1.65 11.75
N GLU A 92 -12.85 0.82 12.68
CA GLU A 92 -12.82 1.14 14.10
C GLU A 92 -11.38 1.37 14.59
N GLY A 93 -11.16 2.43 15.37
CA GLY A 93 -9.81 2.80 15.83
C GLY A 93 -8.86 3.24 14.72
N ALA A 94 -9.35 3.55 13.52
CA ALA A 94 -8.51 3.99 12.41
C ALA A 94 -7.90 5.37 12.65
N VAL A 95 -6.58 5.41 12.71
CA VAL A 95 -5.78 6.63 12.81
C VAL A 95 -5.31 7.03 11.42
N ARG A 96 -5.51 8.29 11.05
CA ARG A 96 -5.06 8.82 9.77
C ARG A 96 -3.53 8.87 9.73
N ILE A 97 -2.95 8.37 8.65
CA ILE A 97 -1.50 8.43 8.44
C ILE A 97 -1.11 9.84 7.98
N SER A 98 -0.13 10.42 8.66
CA SER A 98 0.43 11.74 8.39
C SER A 98 1.70 11.67 7.53
N GLY A 99 1.98 12.75 6.80
CA GLY A 99 3.19 12.89 5.98
C GLY A 99 2.95 12.75 4.48
N THR A 100 4.04 12.90 3.72
CA THR A 100 3.97 13.01 2.27
C THR A 100 4.01 11.64 1.59
N MET A 101 2.95 11.30 0.86
CA MET A 101 2.81 10.02 0.15
C MET A 101 3.94 9.74 -0.86
N SER A 102 4.54 10.78 -1.45
CA SER A 102 5.64 10.63 -2.41
C SER A 102 6.84 9.88 -1.81
N SER A 103 7.09 10.03 -0.51
CA SER A 103 8.17 9.36 0.21
C SER A 103 8.01 7.84 0.25
N ILE A 104 6.77 7.34 0.19
CA ILE A 104 6.46 5.91 0.28
C ILE A 104 5.79 5.33 -0.97
N ALA A 105 5.60 6.10 -2.04
CA ALA A 105 4.87 5.61 -3.21
C ALA A 105 5.51 4.35 -3.83
N ALA A 106 6.83 4.33 -3.96
CA ALA A 106 7.56 3.17 -4.46
C ALA A 106 7.51 1.94 -3.53
N PRO A 107 7.81 2.04 -2.22
CA PRO A 107 7.68 0.90 -1.31
C PRO A 107 6.22 0.46 -1.14
N LEU A 108 5.25 1.39 -1.08
CA LEU A 108 3.82 1.07 -1.02
C LEU A 108 3.39 0.24 -2.24
N TYR A 109 3.79 0.65 -3.45
CA TYR A 109 3.55 -0.14 -4.65
C TYR A 109 4.14 -1.55 -4.53
N GLY A 110 5.41 -1.64 -4.14
CA GLY A 110 6.15 -2.91 -4.09
C GLY A 110 5.52 -3.88 -3.10
N LYS A 111 5.21 -3.39 -1.90
CA LYS A 111 4.58 -4.18 -0.83
C LYS A 111 3.14 -4.55 -1.17
N THR A 112 2.37 -3.66 -1.79
CA THR A 112 0.99 -3.95 -2.25
C THR A 112 0.99 -5.10 -3.25
N ARG A 113 1.87 -5.04 -4.26
CA ARG A 113 1.99 -6.13 -5.22
C ARG A 113 2.48 -7.42 -4.55
N ALA A 114 3.40 -7.33 -3.59
CA ALA A 114 3.85 -8.50 -2.84
C ALA A 114 2.71 -9.14 -2.03
N ALA A 115 1.83 -8.33 -1.41
CA ALA A 115 0.69 -8.83 -0.63
C ALA A 115 -0.33 -9.55 -1.52
N MET A 116 -0.63 -9.00 -2.71
CA MET A 116 -1.46 -9.69 -3.70
C MET A 116 -0.87 -11.05 -4.11
N LEU A 117 0.46 -11.12 -4.30
CA LEU A 117 1.12 -12.37 -4.65
C LEU A 117 1.17 -13.36 -3.48
N ALA A 118 1.31 -12.88 -2.24
CA ALA A 118 1.27 -13.68 -1.03
C ALA A 118 -0.12 -14.30 -0.83
N ALA A 119 -1.19 -13.50 -0.92
CA ALA A 119 -2.57 -14.00 -0.91
C ALA A 119 -2.80 -15.06 -2.00
N GLY A 120 -2.28 -14.83 -3.21
CA GLY A 120 -2.36 -15.82 -4.28
C GLY A 120 -1.61 -17.12 -3.97
N ARG A 121 -0.52 -17.09 -3.20
CA ARG A 121 0.18 -18.31 -2.75
C ARG A 121 -0.63 -19.04 -1.68
N GLU A 122 -1.22 -18.33 -0.74
CA GLU A 122 -2.10 -18.90 0.28
C GLU A 122 -3.30 -19.61 -0.34
N GLN A 123 -3.94 -19.00 -1.34
CA GLN A 123 -5.04 -19.63 -2.06
C GLN A 123 -4.60 -20.91 -2.79
N ARG A 124 -3.39 -20.96 -3.38
CA ARG A 124 -2.86 -22.21 -3.97
C ARG A 124 -2.62 -23.27 -2.92
N ALA A 125 -2.05 -22.89 -1.77
CA ALA A 125 -1.80 -23.82 -0.67
C ALA A 125 -3.10 -24.41 -0.12
N ALA A 126 -4.19 -23.62 -0.14
CA ALA A 126 -5.53 -24.06 0.21
C ALA A 126 -6.26 -24.84 -0.91
N GLY A 127 -5.63 -25.08 -2.07
CA GLY A 127 -6.25 -25.77 -3.21
C GLY A 127 -7.15 -24.90 -4.10
N ASN A 128 -7.32 -23.62 -3.79
CA ASN A 128 -8.20 -22.70 -4.50
C ASN A 128 -7.49 -22.07 -5.71
N GLN A 129 -7.36 -22.84 -6.80
CA GLN A 129 -6.63 -22.40 -7.99
C GLN A 129 -7.25 -21.16 -8.67
N ASP A 130 -8.57 -21.07 -8.76
CA ASP A 130 -9.25 -19.93 -9.38
C ASP A 130 -9.03 -18.63 -8.59
N ALA A 131 -9.16 -18.69 -7.26
CA ALA A 131 -8.88 -17.56 -6.38
C ALA A 131 -7.41 -17.13 -6.50
N ALA A 132 -6.48 -18.08 -6.55
CA ALA A 132 -5.07 -17.79 -6.77
C ALA A 132 -4.79 -17.11 -8.13
N ALA A 133 -5.49 -17.51 -9.19
CA ALA A 133 -5.39 -16.90 -10.51
C ALA A 133 -5.93 -15.46 -10.52
N GLN A 134 -7.02 -15.18 -9.78
CA GLN A 134 -7.54 -13.82 -9.60
C GLN A 134 -6.50 -12.92 -8.89
N TRP A 135 -5.86 -13.40 -7.83
CA TRP A 135 -4.78 -12.67 -7.15
C TRP A 135 -3.58 -12.36 -8.05
N SER A 136 -3.14 -13.35 -8.84
CA SER A 136 -2.10 -13.15 -9.86
C SER A 136 -2.51 -12.09 -10.90
N THR A 137 -3.78 -12.09 -11.31
CA THR A 137 -4.32 -11.14 -12.28
C THR A 137 -4.29 -9.72 -11.72
N MET A 138 -4.74 -9.52 -10.48
CA MET A 138 -4.67 -8.20 -9.82
C MET A 138 -3.21 -7.70 -9.70
N ALA A 139 -2.28 -8.57 -9.29
CA ALA A 139 -0.86 -8.22 -9.19
C ALA A 139 -0.25 -7.87 -10.56
N ARG A 140 -0.72 -8.50 -11.64
CA ARG A 140 -0.32 -8.20 -13.03
C ARG A 140 -0.92 -6.89 -13.50
N GLN A 141 -2.21 -6.63 -13.27
CA GLN A 141 -2.86 -5.37 -13.61
C GLN A 141 -2.17 -4.19 -12.93
N LEU A 142 -1.82 -4.30 -11.65
CA LEU A 142 -1.05 -3.28 -10.94
C LEU A 142 0.34 -3.04 -11.55
N LEU A 143 1.03 -4.11 -12.00
CA LEU A 143 2.30 -3.99 -12.73
C LEU A 143 2.14 -3.25 -14.06
N LEU A 144 1.12 -3.60 -14.84
CA LEU A 144 0.85 -2.97 -16.13
C LEU A 144 0.48 -1.48 -15.94
N ALA A 145 -0.37 -1.17 -14.95
CA ALA A 145 -0.72 0.20 -14.62
C ALA A 145 0.51 1.06 -14.26
N LYS A 146 1.47 0.52 -13.48
CA LYS A 146 2.75 1.20 -13.20
C LYS A 146 3.57 1.44 -14.46
N ARG A 147 3.61 0.48 -15.39
CA ARG A 147 4.36 0.64 -16.65
C ARG A 147 3.72 1.73 -17.51
N SER A 148 2.39 1.75 -17.60
CA SER A 148 1.64 2.77 -18.33
C SER A 148 1.84 4.17 -17.73
N SER A 149 1.80 4.30 -16.39
CA SER A 149 1.99 5.61 -15.73
C SER A 149 3.40 6.18 -15.93
N ARG A 150 4.42 5.32 -16.11
CA ARG A 150 5.77 5.76 -16.48
C ARG A 150 5.88 6.20 -17.94
N ARG A 151 5.21 5.50 -18.87
CA ARG A 151 5.25 5.82 -20.31
C ARG A 151 4.60 7.16 -20.62
N GLY A 152 3.51 7.53 -19.92
CA GLY A 152 2.86 8.84 -20.06
C GLY A 152 3.70 10.03 -19.57
N ARG A 153 4.86 9.80 -18.94
CA ARG A 153 5.77 10.85 -18.44
C ARG A 153 6.88 11.21 -19.44
N SER A 154 6.95 10.51 -20.57
CA SER A 154 8.01 10.62 -21.58
C SER A 154 7.52 11.23 -22.90
N VAL A 155 6.76 12.35 -22.87
CA VAL A 155 6.57 13.24 -24.02
C VAL A 155 6.38 14.69 -23.50
N ARG A 156 7.49 15.34 -23.15
CA ARG A 156 7.64 16.79 -23.34
C ARG A 156 8.97 16.98 -24.01
N THR A 157 8.96 16.75 -25.32
CA THR A 157 9.98 17.26 -26.22
C THR A 157 10.02 18.76 -26.03
N ILE A 158 11.21 19.27 -25.74
CA ILE A 158 11.53 20.68 -25.71
C ILE A 158 11.31 21.21 -27.13
N SER A 159 10.16 21.83 -27.39
CA SER A 159 10.01 22.75 -28.52
C SER A 159 10.59 24.11 -28.11
N GLY A 160 11.89 24.12 -27.80
CA GLY A 160 12.69 25.34 -27.66
C GLY A 160 13.00 25.82 -29.06
N GLY A 161 12.48 26.99 -29.41
CA GLY A 161 12.41 27.49 -30.77
C GLY A 161 13.72 27.47 -31.54
N LEU A 162 13.60 27.17 -32.84
CA LEU A 162 14.60 27.56 -33.83
C LEU A 162 14.84 29.08 -33.71
N PRO A 163 16.08 29.56 -33.57
CA PRO A 163 16.38 30.95 -33.83
C PRO A 163 16.29 31.18 -35.35
N THR A 164 15.36 32.04 -35.77
CA THR A 164 15.37 32.58 -37.13
C THR A 164 16.61 33.45 -37.30
N LEU A 165 17.58 32.98 -38.08
CA LEU A 165 18.69 33.80 -38.56
C LEU A 165 18.13 34.95 -39.40
N GLY A 166 18.24 36.18 -38.86
CA GLY A 166 18.02 37.39 -39.62
C GLY A 166 19.03 37.48 -40.76
N LYS A 167 18.53 37.62 -42.00
CA LYS A 167 19.33 38.08 -43.12
C LYS A 167 19.33 39.61 -43.12
N HIS A 168 20.47 40.18 -42.79
CA HIS A 168 20.89 41.47 -43.34
C HIS A 168 21.60 41.19 -44.67
N GLY A 169 21.25 41.94 -45.72
CA GLY A 169 21.83 41.84 -47.05
C GLY A 169 20.79 42.11 -48.12
#